data_AF-A0A2D5UKZ8-F1
#
_entry.id   AF-A0A2D5UKZ8-F1
#
_cell.length_a   1.000
_cell.length_b   1.000
_cell.length_c   1.000
_cell.angle_alpha   90.00
_cell.angle_beta   90.00
_cell.angle_gamma   90.00
#
_symmetry.space_group_name_H-M   'P 1'
#
loop_
_entity.id
_entity.type
_entity.pdbx_description
1 polymer ?
#
loop_
_entity_poly.entity_id
_entity_poly.type
_entity_poly.pdbx_seq_one_letter_code
_entity_poly.pdbx_strand_id
1 'polypeptide(L)'
;MIFPALIPIILTKHAPIDKAEQLNFRIIKEIIAFDKRFFLGLVIAVVISSGSGSGFLTWLITFLEVQRETSVGVAHLILASMGIAAFFGRLIWSRVGPKITVYRTLLLIVPISVALVFIAPLSKIVMMNIILFFIAMIFVSGVTPLLLSTATVYPKSHSSSAYTILFIFMSLGGMLIPFGIGHVFQQEGPVIGMSSISLLFIIVIGMILLIRKEIQIKKHQRKNPQP
;
A
#
# COMPACT_ATOMS: atom_id res chain seq x y z
N MET A 1 -18.02 -13.85 6.73
CA MET A 1 -18.96 -13.97 5.59
C MET A 1 -18.21 -13.66 4.30
N ILE A 2 -17.66 -14.66 3.61
CA ILE A 2 -16.90 -14.46 2.34
C ILE A 2 -17.80 -14.77 1.12
N PHE A 3 -18.85 -15.56 1.30
CA PHE A 3 -19.73 -16.06 0.23
C PHE A 3 -20.37 -14.99 -0.67
N PRO A 4 -20.96 -13.89 -0.15
CA PRO A 4 -21.60 -12.90 -1.01
C PRO A 4 -20.61 -12.18 -1.94
N ALA A 5 -19.35 -12.03 -1.51
CA ALA A 5 -18.31 -11.36 -2.29
C ALA A 5 -17.75 -12.25 -3.42
N LEU A 6 -17.98 -13.56 -3.37
CA LEU A 6 -17.53 -14.51 -4.40
C LEU A 6 -18.52 -14.67 -5.56
N ILE A 7 -19.79 -14.27 -5.36
CA ILE A 7 -20.85 -14.40 -6.38
C ILE A 7 -20.45 -13.75 -7.71
N PRO A 8 -19.92 -12.51 -7.77
CA PRO A 8 -19.51 -11.90 -9.03
C PRO A 8 -18.35 -12.63 -9.72
N ILE A 9 -17.44 -13.24 -8.94
CA ILE A 9 -16.29 -13.99 -9.46
C ILE A 9 -16.76 -15.31 -10.06
N ILE A 10 -17.66 -16.02 -9.38
CA ILE A 10 -18.24 -17.27 -9.87
C ILE A 10 -19.09 -17.04 -11.13
N LEU A 11 -19.81 -15.93 -11.20
CA LEU A 11 -20.70 -15.61 -12.31
C LEU A 11 -19.98 -14.99 -13.53
N THR A 12 -18.76 -14.48 -13.36
CA THR A 12 -18.02 -13.92 -14.49
C THR A 12 -17.29 -15.01 -15.25
N LYS A 13 -17.64 -15.18 -16.53
CA LYS A 13 -16.88 -16.05 -17.44
C LYS A 13 -15.47 -15.47 -17.62
N HIS A 14 -14.50 -16.03 -16.92
CA HIS A 14 -13.10 -15.67 -17.10
C HIS A 14 -12.58 -16.30 -18.39
N ALA A 15 -11.92 -15.50 -19.24
CA ALA A 15 -11.19 -16.04 -20.37
C ALA A 15 -10.11 -17.02 -19.84
N PRO A 16 -9.92 -18.19 -20.49
CA PRO A 16 -8.84 -19.10 -20.11
C PRO A 16 -7.53 -18.33 -20.17
N ILE A 17 -6.75 -18.38 -19.08
CA ILE A 17 -5.42 -17.78 -19.03
C ILE A 17 -4.50 -18.70 -19.83
N ASP A 18 -4.52 -18.56 -21.15
CA ASP A 18 -3.64 -19.29 -22.05
C ASP A 18 -2.20 -18.88 -21.74
N LYS A 19 -1.49 -19.78 -21.04
CA LYS A 19 -0.05 -19.69 -20.69
C LYS A 19 0.28 -18.67 -19.60
N ALA A 20 -0.19 -18.91 -18.38
CA ALA A 20 0.51 -18.37 -17.21
C ALA A 20 1.95 -18.95 -17.20
N GLU A 21 2.95 -18.13 -17.55
CA GLU A 21 4.35 -18.53 -17.41
C GLU A 21 4.62 -18.94 -15.96
N GLN A 22 5.15 -20.15 -15.77
CA GLN A 22 5.56 -20.60 -14.45
C GLN A 22 6.72 -19.71 -13.98
N LEU A 23 6.60 -19.15 -12.77
CA LEU A 23 7.65 -18.33 -12.18
C LEU A 23 8.92 -19.19 -12.01
N ASN A 24 9.92 -18.94 -12.83
CA ASN A 24 11.21 -19.63 -12.79
C ASN A 24 12.35 -18.64 -12.48
N PHE A 25 13.50 -19.16 -12.05
CA PHE A 25 14.66 -18.33 -11.72
C PHE A 25 15.16 -17.47 -12.89
N ARG A 26 14.95 -17.93 -14.13
CA ARG A 26 15.32 -17.19 -15.33
C ARG A 26 14.49 -15.90 -15.47
N ILE A 27 13.17 -15.99 -15.35
CA ILE A 27 12.25 -14.85 -15.41
C ILE A 27 12.56 -13.86 -14.30
N ILE A 28 12.85 -14.33 -13.08
CA ILE A 28 13.25 -13.45 -11.97
C ILE A 28 14.51 -12.66 -12.33
N LYS A 29 15.53 -13.33 -12.88
CA LYS A 29 16.75 -12.66 -13.34
C LYS A 29 16.48 -11.65 -14.45
N GLU A 30 15.63 -11.98 -15.42
CA GLU A 30 15.25 -11.09 -16.52
C GLU A 30 14.50 -9.85 -16.02
N ILE A 31 13.59 -9.99 -15.05
CA ILE A 31 12.88 -8.88 -14.39
C ILE A 31 13.88 -7.96 -13.66
N ILE A 32 14.82 -8.52 -12.90
CA ILE A 32 15.83 -7.74 -12.19
C ILE A 32 16.78 -7.05 -13.19
N ALA A 33 17.13 -7.73 -14.29
CA ALA A 33 18.03 -7.19 -15.31
C ALA A 33 17.39 -6.07 -16.14
N PHE A 34 16.06 -6.05 -16.28
CA PHE A 34 15.35 -4.99 -17.02
C PHE A 34 15.70 -3.58 -16.50
N ASP A 35 15.65 -3.40 -15.18
CA ASP A 35 16.12 -2.20 -14.50
C ASP A 35 16.30 -2.49 -13.00
N LYS A 36 17.53 -2.85 -12.61
CA LYS A 36 17.85 -3.26 -11.24
C LYS A 36 17.51 -2.19 -10.20
N ARG A 37 17.74 -0.91 -10.54
CA ARG A 37 17.48 0.21 -9.62
C ARG A 37 15.97 0.42 -9.44
N PHE A 38 15.23 0.40 -10.55
CA PHE A 38 13.77 0.47 -10.52
C PHE A 38 13.16 -0.69 -9.74
N PHE A 39 13.57 -1.93 -10.03
CA PHE A 39 13.06 -3.12 -9.33
C PHE A 39 13.35 -3.06 -7.83
N LEU A 40 14.59 -2.76 -7.43
CA LEU A 40 14.96 -2.70 -6.02
C LEU A 40 14.21 -1.58 -5.28
N GLY A 41 14.16 -0.38 -5.86
CA GLY A 41 13.41 0.74 -5.26
C GLY A 41 11.93 0.43 -5.12
N LEU A 42 11.34 -0.25 -6.11
CA LEU A 42 9.95 -0.67 -6.07
C LEU A 42 9.68 -1.76 -5.03
N VAL A 43 10.54 -2.78 -4.92
CA VAL A 43 10.44 -3.82 -3.88
C VAL A 43 10.49 -3.19 -2.50
N ILE A 44 11.48 -2.33 -2.23
CA ILE A 44 11.61 -1.65 -0.94
C ILE A 44 10.37 -0.80 -0.66
N ALA A 45 9.92 0.00 -1.63
CA ALA A 45 8.72 0.82 -1.48
C ALA A 45 7.48 -0.02 -1.14
N VAL A 46 7.27 -1.15 -1.83
CA VAL A 46 6.12 -2.05 -1.60
C VAL A 46 6.18 -2.73 -0.23
N VAL A 47 7.34 -3.26 0.16
CA VAL A 47 7.56 -3.88 1.49
C VAL A 47 7.21 -2.87 2.57
N ILE A 48 7.81 -1.68 2.49
CA ILE A 48 7.64 -0.64 3.51
C ILE A 48 6.23 -0.09 3.51
N SER A 49 5.64 0.25 2.35
CA SER A 49 4.30 0.85 2.31
C SER A 49 3.22 -0.13 2.77
N SER A 50 3.31 -1.40 2.36
CA SER A 50 2.39 -2.46 2.79
C SER A 50 2.52 -2.73 4.28
N GLY A 51 3.75 -2.94 4.73
CA GLY A 51 4.05 -3.19 6.14
C GLY A 51 3.63 -2.04 7.05
N SER A 52 3.82 -0.80 6.61
CA SER A 52 3.38 0.41 7.34
C SER A 52 1.86 0.47 7.44
N GLY A 53 1.15 0.18 6.35
CA GLY A 53 -0.31 0.12 6.35
C GLY A 53 -0.86 -0.98 7.27
N SER A 54 -0.26 -2.17 7.24
CA SER A 54 -0.60 -3.26 8.16
C SER A 54 -0.29 -2.88 9.61
N GLY A 55 0.91 -2.36 9.88
CA GLY A 55 1.34 -1.98 11.23
C GLY A 55 0.47 -0.89 11.82
N PHE A 56 0.08 0.08 11.00
CA PHE A 56 -0.90 1.09 11.38
C PHE A 56 -2.21 0.47 11.87
N LEU A 57 -2.79 -0.46 11.11
CA LEU A 57 -4.05 -1.10 11.48
C LEU A 57 -3.90 -2.03 12.69
N THR A 58 -2.79 -2.75 12.79
CA THR A 58 -2.49 -3.65 13.91
C THR A 58 -2.38 -2.89 15.23
N TRP A 59 -1.65 -1.77 15.25
CA TRP A 59 -1.36 -1.04 16.49
C TRP A 59 -2.38 0.05 16.82
N LEU A 60 -3.32 0.36 15.92
CA LEU A 60 -4.35 1.38 16.15
C LEU A 60 -5.25 1.05 17.34
N ILE A 61 -5.70 -0.19 17.49
CA ILE A 61 -6.56 -0.59 18.62
C ILE A 61 -5.81 -0.40 19.94
N THR A 62 -4.59 -0.93 20.03
CA THR A 62 -3.74 -0.82 21.22
C THR A 62 -3.43 0.64 21.55
N PHE A 63 -3.18 1.48 20.54
CA PHE A 63 -3.02 2.92 20.75
C PHE A 63 -4.28 3.54 21.38
N LEU A 64 -5.46 3.26 20.84
CA LEU A 64 -6.71 3.83 21.36
C LEU A 64 -7.02 3.34 22.77
N GLU A 65 -6.77 2.07 23.06
CA GLU A 65 -7.04 1.49 24.38
C GLU A 65 -6.04 2.00 25.42
N VAL A 66 -4.73 1.86 25.16
CA VAL A 66 -3.69 2.17 26.14
C VAL A 66 -3.46 3.67 26.29
N GLN A 67 -3.41 4.41 25.17
CA GLN A 67 -3.05 5.84 25.21
C GLN A 67 -4.25 6.77 25.36
N ARG A 68 -5.43 6.31 24.95
CA ARG A 68 -6.67 7.11 24.91
C ARG A 68 -7.77 6.52 25.78
N GLU A 69 -7.50 5.46 26.54
CA GLU A 69 -8.43 4.82 27.48
C GLU A 69 -9.79 4.51 26.83
N THR A 70 -9.78 4.27 25.52
CA THR A 70 -10.99 4.00 24.75
C THR A 70 -11.39 2.56 24.97
N SER A 71 -12.68 2.30 25.17
CA SER A 71 -13.16 0.93 25.33
C SER A 71 -12.86 0.08 24.10
N VAL A 72 -12.57 -1.20 24.31
CA VAL A 72 -12.21 -2.15 23.25
C VAL A 72 -13.25 -2.16 22.13
N GLY A 73 -14.54 -2.13 22.46
CA GLY A 73 -15.62 -2.11 21.47
C GLY A 73 -15.58 -0.87 20.57
N VAL A 74 -15.35 0.31 21.15
CA VAL A 74 -15.23 1.55 20.38
C VAL A 74 -13.97 1.55 19.52
N ALA A 75 -12.84 1.03 20.02
CA ALA A 75 -11.61 0.91 19.24
C ALA A 75 -11.79 0.00 18.00
N HIS A 76 -12.54 -1.09 18.11
CA HIS A 76 -12.87 -1.96 16.98
C HIS A 76 -13.81 -1.28 15.97
N LEU A 77 -14.79 -0.49 16.42
CA LEU A 77 -15.63 0.31 15.52
C LEU A 77 -14.81 1.36 14.77
N ILE A 78 -13.85 2.00 15.45
CA ILE A 78 -12.92 2.93 14.81
C ILE A 78 -12.07 2.19 13.77
N LEU A 79 -11.53 1.00 14.07
CA LEU A 79 -10.79 0.19 13.10
C LEU A 79 -11.66 -0.18 11.89
N ALA A 80 -12.92 -0.57 12.10
CA ALA A 80 -13.85 -0.84 11.01
C ALA A 80 -14.06 0.39 10.11
N SER A 81 -14.15 1.59 10.71
CA SER A 81 -14.23 2.84 9.94
C SER A 81 -12.97 3.11 9.10
N MET A 82 -11.78 2.70 9.56
CA MET A 82 -10.55 2.76 8.75
C MET A 82 -10.63 1.85 7.51
N GLY A 83 -11.31 0.71 7.60
CA GLY A 83 -11.61 -0.14 6.44
C GLY A 83 -12.47 0.57 5.39
N ILE A 84 -13.48 1.32 5.84
CA ILE A 84 -14.33 2.15 4.96
C ILE A 84 -13.50 3.26 4.31
N ALA A 85 -12.68 3.98 5.09
CA ALA A 85 -11.75 4.98 4.57
C ALA A 85 -10.80 4.39 3.51
N ALA A 86 -10.24 3.22 3.77
CA ALA A 86 -9.35 2.54 2.85
C ALA A 86 -10.07 2.12 1.55
N PHE A 87 -11.32 1.68 1.63
CA PHE A 87 -12.13 1.39 0.45
C PHE A 87 -12.34 2.62 -0.42
N PHE A 88 -12.76 3.75 0.18
CA PHE A 88 -12.95 5.00 -0.54
C PHE A 88 -11.64 5.55 -1.10
N GLY A 89 -10.55 5.50 -0.33
CA GLY A 89 -9.22 5.88 -0.79
C GLY A 89 -8.81 5.12 -2.04
N ARG A 90 -8.88 3.79 -2.02
CA ARG A 90 -8.60 2.95 -3.21
C ARG A 90 -9.49 3.30 -4.41
N LEU A 91 -10.77 3.60 -4.19
CA LEU A 91 -11.69 4.00 -5.24
C LEU A 91 -11.32 5.37 -5.84
N ILE A 92 -10.95 6.34 -5.01
CA ILE A 92 -10.50 7.67 -5.45
C ILE A 92 -9.22 7.52 -6.28
N TRP A 93 -8.20 6.87 -5.73
CA TRP A 93 -6.89 6.80 -6.38
C TRP A 93 -6.86 5.92 -7.63
N SER A 94 -7.71 4.89 -7.72
CA SER A 94 -7.86 4.11 -8.96
C SER A 94 -8.44 4.93 -10.10
N ARG A 95 -9.29 5.94 -9.81
CA ARG A 95 -9.84 6.87 -10.81
C ARG A 95 -8.91 8.03 -11.14
N VAL A 96 -8.10 8.47 -10.18
CA VAL A 96 -7.15 9.59 -10.36
C VAL A 96 -5.87 9.14 -11.08
N GLY A 97 -5.37 7.94 -10.78
CA GLY A 97 -4.11 7.40 -11.34
C GLY A 97 -4.01 7.46 -12.87
N PRO A 98 -5.05 7.06 -13.63
CA PRO A 98 -5.06 7.14 -15.10
C PRO A 98 -5.01 8.58 -15.66
N LYS A 99 -5.34 9.58 -14.84
CA LYS A 99 -5.35 11.01 -15.24
C LYS A 99 -4.01 11.70 -15.02
N ILE A 100 -3.31 11.41 -13.92
CA ILE A 100 -2.14 12.19 -13.45
C ILE A 100 -0.80 11.43 -13.58
N THR A 101 -0.82 10.15 -13.99
CA THR A 101 0.30 9.18 -13.89
C THR A 101 0.51 8.66 -12.47
N VAL A 102 0.98 7.42 -12.35
CA VAL A 102 1.20 6.77 -11.04
C VAL A 102 2.24 7.52 -10.22
N TYR A 103 3.37 7.87 -10.84
CA TYR A 103 4.47 8.56 -10.19
C TYR A 103 4.03 9.88 -9.54
N ARG A 104 3.35 10.75 -10.31
CA ARG A 104 2.87 12.04 -9.79
C ARG A 104 1.77 11.87 -8.74
N THR A 105 0.90 10.86 -8.89
CA THR A 105 -0.10 10.54 -7.88
C THR A 105 0.56 10.12 -6.56
N LEU A 106 1.57 9.26 -6.61
CA LEU A 106 2.34 8.84 -5.43
C LEU A 106 3.06 10.02 -4.76
N LEU A 107 3.71 10.89 -5.54
CA LEU A 107 4.36 12.10 -5.01
C LEU A 107 3.38 13.09 -4.36
N LEU A 108 2.09 13.06 -4.72
CA LEU A 108 1.07 13.87 -4.09
C LEU A 108 0.58 13.23 -2.77
N ILE A 109 0.22 11.95 -2.80
CA ILE A 109 -0.50 11.32 -1.69
C ILE A 109 0.42 10.88 -0.54
N VAL A 110 1.67 10.48 -0.84
CA VAL A 110 2.57 9.95 0.20
C VAL A 110 2.99 11.06 1.18
N PRO A 111 3.39 12.28 0.76
CA PRO A 111 3.69 13.36 1.70
C PRO A 111 2.50 13.73 2.60
N ILE A 112 1.29 13.76 2.04
CA ILE A 112 0.07 14.01 2.83
C ILE A 112 -0.14 12.87 3.85
N SER A 113 0.10 11.62 3.45
CA SER A 113 0.05 10.47 4.35
C SER A 113 1.08 10.59 5.48
N VAL A 114 2.33 10.97 5.19
CA VAL A 114 3.37 11.20 6.19
C VAL A 114 2.91 12.22 7.23
N ALA A 115 2.45 13.38 6.77
CA ALA A 115 2.01 14.45 7.66
C ALA A 115 0.84 14.01 8.55
N LEU A 116 -0.19 13.39 7.98
CA LEU A 116 -1.36 12.97 8.74
C LEU A 116 -1.04 11.84 9.72
N VAL A 117 -0.26 10.83 9.31
CA VAL A 117 0.16 9.71 10.18
C VAL A 117 1.07 10.21 11.30
N PHE A 118 1.90 11.22 11.06
CA PHE A 118 2.75 11.81 12.09
C PHE A 118 1.94 12.64 13.10
N ILE A 119 1.03 13.49 12.62
CA ILE A 119 0.27 14.45 13.44
C ILE A 119 -0.84 13.75 14.25
N ALA A 120 -1.49 12.73 13.67
CA ALA A 120 -2.66 12.10 14.28
C ALA A 120 -2.42 11.57 15.71
N PRO A 121 -1.32 10.85 16.03
CA PRO A 121 -1.07 10.36 17.38
C PRO A 121 -0.75 11.46 18.40
N LEU A 122 -0.24 12.61 17.94
CA LEU A 122 0.20 13.73 18.81
C LEU A 122 -0.97 14.47 19.45
N SER A 123 -2.14 14.46 18.82
CA SER A 123 -3.32 15.11 19.37
C SER A 123 -3.80 14.39 20.64
N LYS A 124 -4.04 15.18 21.69
CA LYS A 124 -4.60 14.69 22.96
C LYS A 124 -6.10 14.41 22.88
N ILE A 125 -6.77 14.89 21.83
CA ILE A 125 -8.23 14.77 21.66
C ILE A 125 -8.54 13.52 20.85
N VAL A 126 -9.25 12.56 21.43
CA VAL A 126 -9.59 11.27 20.80
C VAL A 126 -10.30 11.46 19.47
N MET A 127 -11.30 12.34 19.42
CA MET A 127 -12.07 12.61 18.19
C MET A 127 -11.18 13.12 17.05
N MET A 128 -10.21 13.99 17.35
CA MET A 128 -9.28 14.50 16.36
C MET A 128 -8.38 13.37 15.83
N ASN A 129 -7.94 12.44 16.69
CA ASN A 129 -7.14 11.30 16.25
C ASN A 129 -7.94 10.42 15.28
N ILE A 130 -9.21 10.14 15.58
CA ILE A 130 -10.09 9.35 14.72
C ILE A 130 -10.24 10.02 13.34
N ILE A 131 -10.53 11.33 13.32
CA ILE A 131 -10.69 12.08 12.07
C ILE A 131 -9.39 12.07 11.25
N LEU A 132 -8.26 12.37 11.89
CA LEU A 132 -6.97 12.43 11.20
C LEU A 132 -6.54 11.05 10.70
N PHE A 133 -6.73 9.98 11.48
CA PHE A 133 -6.46 8.62 11.04
C PHE A 133 -7.38 8.18 9.89
N PHE A 134 -8.66 8.55 9.94
CA PHE A 134 -9.61 8.27 8.87
C PHE A 134 -9.15 8.91 7.56
N ILE A 135 -8.81 10.21 7.60
CA ILE A 135 -8.29 10.94 6.44
C ILE A 135 -6.96 10.33 6.00
N ALA A 136 -6.03 10.04 6.92
CA ALA A 136 -4.76 9.40 6.60
C ALA A 136 -4.96 8.10 5.83
N MET A 137 -5.91 7.26 6.24
CA MET A 137 -6.20 5.98 5.60
C MET A 137 -6.74 6.12 4.18
N ILE A 138 -7.44 7.20 3.85
CA ILE A 138 -7.83 7.51 2.46
C ILE A 138 -6.58 7.65 1.59
N PHE A 139 -5.54 8.35 2.05
CA PHE A 139 -4.30 8.54 1.29
C PHE A 139 -3.40 7.28 1.31
N VAL A 140 -3.15 6.72 2.49
CA VAL A 140 -2.29 5.54 2.70
C VAL A 140 -2.77 4.35 1.88
N SER A 141 -4.08 4.11 1.83
CA SER A 141 -4.65 2.94 1.15
C SER A 141 -4.42 2.91 -0.37
N GLY A 142 -4.11 4.06 -0.99
CA GLY A 142 -3.79 4.17 -2.40
C GLY A 142 -2.34 3.80 -2.74
N VAL A 143 -1.42 3.90 -1.79
CA VAL A 143 0.03 3.80 -2.05
C VAL A 143 0.42 2.43 -2.60
N THR A 144 0.08 1.35 -1.89
CA THR A 144 0.48 -0.01 -2.28
C THR A 144 -0.14 -0.45 -3.61
N PRO A 145 -1.46 -0.29 -3.87
CA PRO A 145 -2.03 -0.64 -5.18
C PRO A 145 -1.42 0.15 -6.34
N LEU A 146 -1.11 1.43 -6.13
CA LEU A 146 -0.44 2.26 -7.13
C LEU A 146 0.98 1.74 -7.41
N LEU A 147 1.76 1.42 -6.38
CA LEU A 147 3.08 0.79 -6.55
C LEU A 147 2.98 -0.55 -7.29
N LEU A 148 2.05 -1.43 -6.93
CA LEU A 148 1.85 -2.71 -7.63
C LEU A 148 1.45 -2.53 -9.11
N SER A 149 0.67 -1.48 -9.42
CA SER A 149 0.29 -1.17 -10.81
C SER A 149 1.49 -0.84 -11.71
N THR A 150 2.63 -0.46 -11.13
CA THR A 150 3.87 -0.21 -11.88
C THR A 150 4.50 -1.47 -12.46
N ALA A 151 4.04 -2.67 -12.05
CA ALA A 151 4.41 -3.92 -12.71
C ALA A 151 4.05 -3.92 -14.22
N THR A 152 3.11 -3.08 -14.64
CA THR A 152 2.75 -2.88 -16.05
C THR A 152 3.84 -2.20 -16.90
N VAL A 153 4.90 -1.65 -16.26
CA VAL A 153 6.07 -1.09 -16.94
C VAL A 153 6.97 -2.18 -17.53
N TYR A 154 6.97 -3.38 -16.94
CA TYR A 154 7.73 -4.51 -17.48
C TYR A 154 7.13 -4.99 -18.80
N PRO A 155 7.93 -5.66 -19.66
CA PRO A 155 7.43 -6.30 -20.87
C PRO A 155 6.22 -7.19 -20.57
N LYS A 156 5.27 -7.27 -21.51
CA LYS A 156 4.02 -8.04 -21.31
C LYS A 156 4.24 -9.49 -20.90
N SER A 157 5.31 -10.13 -21.38
CA SER A 157 5.71 -11.48 -20.98
C SER A 157 6.03 -11.60 -19.48
N HIS A 158 6.53 -10.53 -18.86
CA HIS A 158 7.03 -10.56 -17.48
C HIS A 158 6.20 -9.75 -16.49
N SER A 159 5.23 -8.94 -16.94
CA SER A 159 4.46 -8.05 -16.06
C SER A 159 3.66 -8.79 -14.98
N SER A 160 3.06 -9.93 -15.31
CA SER A 160 2.35 -10.80 -14.35
C SER A 160 3.30 -11.40 -13.31
N SER A 161 4.46 -11.89 -13.76
CA SER A 161 5.52 -12.42 -12.90
C SER A 161 6.09 -11.34 -11.98
N ALA A 162 6.33 -10.13 -12.50
CA ALA A 162 6.76 -8.98 -11.71
C ALA A 162 5.73 -8.60 -10.66
N TYR A 163 4.44 -8.55 -11.02
CA TYR A 163 3.35 -8.32 -10.06
C TYR A 163 3.34 -9.38 -8.96
N THR A 164 3.47 -10.66 -9.32
CA THR A 164 3.52 -11.78 -8.37
C THR A 164 4.68 -11.65 -7.38
N ILE A 165 5.88 -11.32 -7.88
CA ILE A 165 7.06 -11.11 -7.03
C ILE A 165 6.81 -9.94 -6.06
N LEU A 166 6.30 -8.80 -6.56
CA LEU A 166 5.99 -7.65 -5.72
C LEU A 166 4.93 -7.98 -4.67
N PHE A 167 3.94 -8.82 -5.01
CA PHE A 167 2.92 -9.28 -4.08
C PHE A 167 3.50 -10.15 -2.96
N ILE A 168 4.46 -11.05 -3.27
CA ILE A 168 5.18 -11.81 -2.25
C ILE A 168 5.92 -10.87 -1.29
N PHE A 169 6.62 -9.87 -1.81
CA PHE A 169 7.30 -8.86 -1.00
C PHE A 169 6.33 -7.98 -0.20
N MET A 170 5.15 -7.67 -0.75
CA MET A 170 4.07 -6.98 -0.04
C MET A 170 3.65 -7.75 1.22
N SER A 171 3.50 -9.08 1.11
CA SER A 171 3.19 -9.98 2.23
C SER A 171 4.32 -10.01 3.25
N LEU A 172 5.58 -10.06 2.80
CA LEU A 172 6.74 -10.02 3.70
C LEU A 172 6.77 -8.73 4.53
N GLY A 173 6.52 -7.59 3.90
CA GLY A 173 6.40 -6.30 4.60
C GLY A 173 5.27 -6.29 5.63
N GLY A 174 4.11 -6.84 5.27
CA GLY A 174 2.96 -7.00 6.15
C GLY A 174 3.23 -7.87 7.38
N MET A 175 4.25 -8.73 7.34
CA MET A 175 4.66 -9.57 8.48
C MET A 175 5.75 -8.89 9.33
N LEU A 176 6.80 -8.36 8.71
CA LEU A 176 7.98 -7.88 9.42
C LEU A 176 7.81 -6.48 10.03
N ILE A 177 7.16 -5.56 9.32
CA ILE A 177 7.09 -4.16 9.75
C ILE A 177 6.20 -3.96 10.99
N PRO A 178 5.02 -4.60 11.12
CA PRO A 178 4.24 -4.49 12.36
C PRO A 178 5.00 -4.97 13.60
N PHE A 179 5.85 -5.99 13.46
CA PHE A 179 6.71 -6.45 14.55
C PHE A 179 7.70 -5.36 14.98
N GLY A 180 8.38 -4.73 14.02
CA GLY A 180 9.29 -3.61 14.31
C GLY A 180 8.59 -2.41 14.97
N ILE A 181 7.41 -2.02 14.45
CA ILE A 181 6.59 -0.96 15.07
C ILE A 181 6.21 -1.34 16.50
N GLY A 182 5.87 -2.62 16.74
CA GLY A 182 5.55 -3.12 18.06
C GLY A 182 6.68 -2.98 19.06
N HIS A 183 7.92 -3.20 18.62
CA HIS A 183 9.09 -3.00 19.46
C HIS A 183 9.24 -1.52 19.88
N VAL A 184 9.11 -0.60 18.92
CA VAL A 184 9.10 0.85 19.21
C VAL A 184 7.95 1.23 20.13
N PHE A 185 6.77 0.67 19.90
CA PHE A 185 5.57 0.91 20.70
C PHE A 185 5.78 0.49 22.17
N GLN A 186 6.47 -0.62 22.41
CA GLN A 186 6.77 -1.12 23.76
C GLN A 186 7.85 -0.31 24.46
N GLN A 187 8.89 0.15 23.74
CA GLN A 187 10.04 0.84 24.33
C GLN A 187 9.80 2.34 24.52
N GLU A 188 9.29 3.00 23.48
CA GLU A 188 9.15 4.46 23.42
C GLU A 188 7.69 4.91 23.66
N GLY A 189 6.77 3.95 23.77
CA GLY A 189 5.37 4.17 24.06
C GLY A 189 4.46 4.34 22.83
N PRO A 190 3.13 4.37 23.04
CA PRO A 190 2.15 4.29 21.96
C PRO A 190 2.20 5.43 20.95
N VAL A 191 2.41 6.66 21.42
CA VAL A 191 2.44 7.86 20.56
C VAL A 191 3.63 7.78 19.61
N ILE A 192 4.83 7.50 20.14
CA ILE A 192 6.05 7.40 19.32
C ILE A 192 5.97 6.18 18.40
N GLY A 193 5.47 5.04 18.89
CA GLY A 193 5.22 3.85 18.08
C GLY A 193 4.36 4.15 16.85
N MET A 194 3.21 4.80 17.03
CA MET A 194 2.33 5.16 15.91
C MET A 194 2.94 6.24 14.99
N SER A 195 3.57 7.29 15.55
CA SER A 195 4.19 8.35 14.75
C SER A 195 5.40 7.84 13.95
N SER A 196 6.10 6.80 14.41
CA SER A 196 7.25 6.21 13.70
C SER A 196 6.90 5.64 12.32
N ILE A 197 5.62 5.27 12.11
CA ILE A 197 5.11 4.80 10.81
C ILE A 197 5.29 5.88 9.73
N SER A 198 5.24 7.16 10.10
CA SER A 198 5.49 8.26 9.16
C SER A 198 6.91 8.24 8.59
N LEU A 199 7.92 7.82 9.38
CA LEU A 199 9.31 7.70 8.94
C LEU A 199 9.45 6.64 7.84
N LEU A 200 8.70 5.55 7.97
CA LEU A 200 8.65 4.50 6.94
C LEU A 200 8.09 5.06 5.61
N PHE A 201 7.05 5.88 5.66
CA PHE A 201 6.55 6.56 4.45
C PHE A 201 7.52 7.60 3.89
N ILE A 202 8.38 8.23 4.70
CA ILE A 202 9.47 9.07 4.18
C ILE A 202 10.45 8.24 3.35
N ILE A 203 10.78 7.02 3.80
CA ILE A 203 11.61 6.09 3.00
C ILE A 203 10.90 5.76 1.67
N VAL A 204 9.58 5.55 1.68
CA VAL A 204 8.80 5.34 0.46
C VAL A 204 8.91 6.53 -0.50
N ILE A 205 8.86 7.78 -0.01
CA ILE A 205 9.10 8.98 -0.84
C ILE A 205 10.50 8.93 -1.45
N GLY A 206 11.52 8.63 -0.63
CA GLY A 206 12.89 8.50 -1.11
C GLY A 206 13.03 7.46 -2.23
N MET A 207 12.40 6.30 -2.07
CA MET A 207 12.38 5.27 -3.11
C MET A 207 11.65 5.72 -4.37
N ILE A 208 10.49 6.39 -4.23
CA ILE A 208 9.75 6.95 -5.37
C ILE A 208 10.63 7.94 -6.14
N LEU A 209 11.31 8.87 -5.46
CA LEU A 209 12.22 9.84 -6.09
C LEU A 209 13.42 9.17 -6.77
N LEU A 210 13.90 8.04 -6.25
CA LEU A 210 15.01 7.29 -6.83
C LEU A 210 14.59 6.59 -8.13
N ILE A 211 13.37 6.04 -8.19
CA ILE A 211 12.86 5.30 -9.36
C ILE A 211 12.32 6.19 -10.49
N ARG A 212 12.67 7.48 -10.55
CA ARG A 212 12.15 8.59 -11.41
C ARG A 212 12.01 8.27 -12.91
N LYS A 213 11.13 7.34 -13.26
CA LYS A 213 10.60 7.09 -14.59
C LYS A 213 9.18 7.62 -14.61
N GLU A 214 8.85 8.45 -15.59
CA GLU A 214 7.45 8.79 -15.84
C GLU A 214 6.72 7.51 -16.28
N ILE A 215 6.03 6.86 -15.34
CA ILE A 215 5.22 5.67 -15.59
C ILE A 215 3.95 6.12 -16.33
N GLN A 216 4.06 6.29 -17.65
CA GLN A 216 2.93 6.62 -18.52
C GLN A 216 2.13 5.35 -18.84
N ILE A 217 1.11 5.04 -18.02
CA ILE A 217 0.18 3.92 -18.26
C ILE A 217 -0.46 3.97 -19.67
N LYS A 218 -0.73 5.18 -20.19
CA LYS A 218 -1.49 5.38 -21.45
C LYS A 218 -0.76 4.98 -22.74
N LYS A 219 0.58 4.99 -22.81
CA LYS A 219 1.30 4.68 -24.08
C LYS A 219 1.42 3.18 -24.36
N HIS A 220 1.42 2.33 -23.33
CA HIS A 220 1.53 0.88 -23.51
C HIS A 220 0.21 0.19 -23.85
N GLN A 221 -0.94 0.74 -23.42
CA GLN A 221 -2.26 0.21 -23.79
C GLN A 221 -2.67 0.54 -25.23
N ARG A 222 -2.24 1.68 -25.79
CA ARG A 222 -2.55 2.05 -27.18
C ARG A 222 -1.75 1.31 -28.25
N LYS A 223 -0.55 0.78 -27.93
CA LYS A 223 0.30 0.08 -28.90
C LYS A 223 -0.07 -1.39 -29.13
N ASN A 224 -1.05 -1.91 -28.41
CA ASN A 224 -1.57 -3.25 -28.62
C ASN A 224 -3.07 -3.20 -28.34
N PRO A 225 -3.92 -2.92 -29.34
CA PRO A 225 -5.34 -3.18 -29.20
C PRO A 225 -5.49 -4.65 -28.76
N GLN A 226 -6.34 -4.87 -27.76
CA GLN A 226 -6.78 -6.23 -27.46
C GLN A 226 -7.37 -6.82 -28.75
N PRO A 227 -7.06 -8.09 -29.09
CA PRO A 227 -7.74 -8.77 -30.17
C PRO A 227 -9.25 -8.85 -29.90
#